data_AF-A0A285JGA4-F1
#
_entry.id   AF-A0A285JGA4-F1
#
_cell.length_a   1.000
_cell.length_b   1.000
_cell.length_c   1.000
_cell.angle_alpha   90.00
_cell.angle_beta   90.00
_cell.angle_gamma   90.00
#
_symmetry.space_group_name_H-M   'P 1'
#
loop_
_entity.id
_entity.type
_entity.pdbx_description
1 polymer ?
#
loop_
_entity_poly.entity_id
_entity_poly.type
_entity_poly.pdbx_seq_one_letter_code
_entity_poly.pdbx_strand_id
1 'polypeptide(L)'
;MIGRADLDILLSDRERINTELKTTIDAPTEKPWGVLIERVEVKDVALPDTMKRSMSRQAEAERERRARVIAADGEFQASERPAEAAQAMAATPGALQLRLLQTVVDVAAEKNSTLVMPFPVELLRYFDKVTNTGSEQRAELPGLELTGAGR
;
A
#
# COMPACT_ATOMS: atom_id res chain seq x y z
N MET A 1 -38.06 -3.62 26.73
CA MET A 1 -36.99 -4.01 25.79
C MET A 1 -36.33 -2.81 25.07
N ILE A 2 -36.30 -1.62 25.65
CA ILE A 2 -35.67 -0.43 25.01
C ILE A 2 -34.22 -0.21 25.51
N GLY A 3 -33.71 -1.04 26.43
CA GLY A 3 -32.36 -0.91 27.01
C GLY A 3 -31.38 -2.05 26.70
N ARG A 4 -31.66 -2.94 25.74
CA ARG A 4 -30.83 -4.13 25.47
C ARG A 4 -30.40 -4.31 24.01
N ALA A 5 -30.91 -3.50 23.09
CA ALA A 5 -30.44 -3.49 21.71
C ALA A 5 -29.41 -2.37 21.56
N ASP A 6 -28.20 -2.73 21.12
CA ASP A 6 -27.20 -1.73 20.74
C ASP A 6 -27.78 -0.83 19.64
N LEU A 7 -27.64 0.48 19.81
CA LEU A 7 -28.20 1.48 18.90
C LEU A 7 -27.72 1.29 17.44
N ASP A 8 -26.55 0.69 17.27
CA ASP A 8 -25.97 0.35 15.98
C ASP A 8 -26.77 -0.72 15.23
N ILE A 9 -27.37 -1.65 15.98
CA ILE A 9 -28.24 -2.72 15.44
C ILE A 9 -29.59 -2.14 15.02
N LEU A 10 -30.13 -1.20 15.81
CA LEU A 10 -31.36 -0.47 15.48
C LEU A 10 -31.28 0.32 14.18
N LEU A 11 -30.08 0.80 13.84
CA LEU A 11 -29.82 1.55 12.61
C LEU A 11 -29.48 0.65 11.42
N SER A 12 -28.83 -0.49 11.66
CA SER A 12 -28.34 -1.38 10.60
C SER A 12 -29.37 -2.40 10.12
N ASP A 13 -30.22 -2.95 11.00
CA ASP A 13 -31.12 -4.08 10.70
C ASP A 13 -32.60 -3.76 11.04
N ARG A 14 -33.22 -2.87 10.25
CA ARG A 14 -34.62 -2.45 10.45
C ARG A 14 -35.63 -3.60 10.35
N GLU A 15 -35.41 -4.57 9.45
CA GLU A 15 -36.35 -5.67 9.21
C GLU A 15 -36.41 -6.67 10.38
N ARG A 16 -35.24 -7.00 10.95
CA ARG A 16 -35.14 -7.95 12.07
C ARG A 16 -35.86 -7.41 13.31
N ILE A 17 -35.68 -6.12 13.60
CA ILE A 17 -36.29 -5.48 14.77
C ILE A 17 -37.79 -5.29 14.59
N ASN A 18 -38.26 -4.94 13.40
CA ASN A 18 -39.71 -4.87 13.13
C ASN A 18 -40.39 -6.23 13.37
N THR A 19 -39.72 -7.33 13.02
CA THR A 19 -40.23 -8.69 13.24
C THR A 19 -40.26 -9.05 14.73
N GLU A 20 -39.17 -8.78 15.46
CA GLU A 20 -39.11 -9.00 16.92
C GLU A 20 -40.14 -8.14 17.68
N LEU A 21 -40.34 -6.88 17.27
CA LEU A 21 -41.36 -6.00 17.85
C LEU A 21 -42.77 -6.51 17.58
N LYS A 22 -43.06 -6.98 16.36
CA LYS A 22 -44.36 -7.57 16.02
C LYS A 22 -44.68 -8.77 16.92
N THR A 23 -43.75 -9.72 17.05
CA THR A 23 -43.95 -10.90 17.90
C THR A 23 -44.14 -10.55 19.37
N THR A 24 -43.41 -9.55 19.87
CA THR A 24 -43.51 -9.12 21.28
C THR A 24 -44.83 -8.40 21.58
N ILE A 25 -45.38 -7.65 20.62
CA ILE A 25 -46.62 -6.88 20.78
C ILE A 25 -47.85 -7.75 20.50
N ASP A 26 -47.79 -8.73 19.60
CA ASP A 26 -48.92 -9.64 19.32
C ASP A 26 -49.24 -10.55 20.53
N ALA A 27 -48.22 -11.01 21.28
CA ALA A 27 -48.38 -11.94 22.40
C ALA A 27 -49.37 -11.49 23.50
N PRO A 28 -49.39 -10.22 23.96
CA PRO A 28 -50.37 -9.73 24.93
C PRO A 28 -51.67 -9.17 24.34
N THR A 29 -51.75 -8.88 23.03
CA THR A 29 -52.87 -8.09 22.47
C THR A 29 -54.02 -8.95 21.92
N GLU A 30 -53.74 -10.19 21.53
CA GLU A 30 -54.70 -11.10 20.89
C GLU A 30 -55.81 -11.59 21.84
N LYS A 31 -55.49 -11.82 23.13
CA LYS A 31 -56.43 -12.38 24.12
C LYS A 31 -57.29 -11.36 24.88
N PRO A 32 -56.81 -10.15 25.25
CA PRO A 32 -57.60 -9.23 26.07
C PRO A 32 -58.52 -8.30 25.26
N TRP A 33 -58.14 -7.90 24.04
CA TRP A 33 -58.81 -6.80 23.32
C TRP A 33 -59.28 -7.11 21.89
N GLY A 34 -58.93 -8.28 21.32
CA GLY A 34 -59.43 -8.70 20.01
C GLY A 34 -58.99 -7.82 18.82
N VAL A 35 -57.89 -7.07 18.99
CA VAL A 35 -57.32 -6.20 17.94
C VAL A 35 -56.11 -6.88 17.32
N LEU A 36 -56.16 -7.15 16.01
CA LEU A 36 -55.05 -7.68 15.23
C LEU A 36 -54.14 -6.52 14.76
N ILE A 37 -52.85 -6.57 15.12
CA ILE A 37 -51.88 -5.56 14.70
C ILE A 37 -51.19 -6.04 13.42
N GLU A 38 -51.54 -5.45 12.28
CA GLU A 38 -51.02 -5.89 10.98
C GLU A 38 -49.54 -5.49 10.76
N ARG A 39 -49.13 -4.30 11.24
CA ARG A 39 -47.78 -3.75 11.00
C ARG A 39 -47.36 -2.72 12.07
N VAL A 40 -46.14 -2.87 12.59
CA VAL A 40 -45.44 -1.89 13.43
C VAL A 40 -44.25 -1.37 12.63
N GLU A 41 -44.12 -0.04 12.52
CA GLU A 41 -43.04 0.61 11.79
C GLU A 41 -42.33 1.60 12.72
N VAL A 42 -41.03 1.42 12.92
CA VAL A 42 -40.19 2.40 13.62
C VAL A 42 -39.98 3.58 12.68
N LYS A 43 -40.65 4.71 12.97
CA LYS A 43 -40.53 5.94 12.17
C LYS A 43 -39.17 6.62 12.33
N ASP A 44 -38.96 7.32 13.44
CA ASP A 44 -37.79 8.17 13.63
C ASP A 44 -37.22 7.99 15.04
N VAL A 45 -35.95 7.57 15.11
CA VAL A 45 -35.19 7.56 16.36
C VAL A 45 -34.38 8.85 16.40
N ALA A 46 -34.77 9.78 17.27
CA ALA A 46 -34.01 11.00 17.49
C ALA A 46 -32.81 10.71 18.40
N LEU A 47 -31.60 10.70 17.83
CA LEU A 47 -30.37 10.64 18.63
C LEU A 47 -30.05 12.01 19.22
N PRO A 48 -29.61 12.09 20.50
CA PRO A 48 -29.05 13.32 21.05
C PRO A 48 -27.83 13.81 20.24
N ASP A 49 -27.71 15.12 20.03
CA ASP A 49 -26.67 15.75 19.20
C ASP A 49 -25.22 15.45 19.63
N THR A 50 -25.02 15.12 20.91
CA THR A 50 -23.71 14.72 21.45
C THR A 50 -23.30 13.33 20.94
N MET A 51 -24.24 12.38 20.95
CA MET A 51 -24.03 11.01 20.50
C MET A 51 -23.84 10.94 18.98
N LYS A 52 -24.65 11.69 18.21
CA LYS A 52 -24.53 11.78 16.75
C LYS A 52 -23.12 12.22 16.33
N ARG A 53 -22.58 13.25 16.97
CA ARG A 53 -21.22 13.75 16.70
C ARG A 53 -20.13 12.74 17.07
N SER A 54 -20.27 12.05 18.20
CA SER A 54 -19.31 11.02 18.61
C SER A 54 -19.32 9.83 17.66
N MET A 55 -20.51 9.35 17.28
CA MET A 55 -20.67 8.24 16.34
C MET A 55 -20.16 8.59 14.94
N SER A 56 -20.43 9.80 14.44
CA SER A 56 -19.88 10.24 13.14
C SER A 56 -18.36 10.26 13.15
N ARG A 57 -17.72 10.79 14.20
CA ARG A 57 -16.26 10.79 14.34
C ARG A 57 -15.67 9.38 14.43
N GLN A 58 -16.33 8.48 15.16
CA GLN A 58 -15.91 7.09 15.27
C GLN A 58 -16.05 6.35 13.94
N ALA A 59 -17.16 6.54 13.23
CA ALA A 59 -17.41 5.95 11.92
C ALA A 59 -16.40 6.45 10.88
N GLU A 60 -16.04 7.73 10.92
CA GLU A 60 -15.02 8.32 10.03
C GLU A 60 -13.63 7.74 10.33
N ALA A 61 -13.23 7.68 11.59
CA ALA A 61 -11.94 7.10 11.99
C ALA A 61 -11.82 5.62 11.61
N GLU A 62 -12.87 4.84 11.78
CA GLU A 62 -12.88 3.42 11.39
C GLU A 62 -12.84 3.26 9.87
N ARG A 63 -13.56 4.10 9.11
CA ARG A 63 -13.49 4.12 7.64
C ARG A 63 -12.09 4.47 7.16
N GLU A 64 -11.48 5.49 7.74
CA GLU A 64 -10.13 5.91 7.36
C GLU A 64 -9.10 4.84 7.70
N ARG A 65 -9.21 4.21 8.88
CA ARG A 65 -8.36 3.06 9.25
C ARG A 65 -8.49 1.93 8.24
N ARG A 66 -9.70 1.52 7.89
CA ARG A 66 -9.95 0.45 6.92
C ARG A 66 -9.40 0.80 5.54
N ALA A 67 -9.60 2.04 5.09
CA ALA A 67 -9.08 2.52 3.82
C ALA A 67 -7.54 2.42 3.76
N ARG A 68 -6.84 2.81 4.84
CA ARG A 68 -5.37 2.70 4.91
C ARG A 68 -4.88 1.25 4.84
N VAL A 69 -5.55 0.32 5.53
CA VAL A 69 -5.19 -1.10 5.47
C VAL A 69 -5.36 -1.65 4.05
N ILE A 70 -6.51 -1.37 3.43
CA ILE A 70 -6.79 -1.82 2.06
C ILE A 70 -5.78 -1.23 1.06
N ALA A 71 -5.42 0.05 1.23
CA ALA A 71 -4.43 0.69 0.39
C ALA A 71 -3.05 0.04 0.55
N ALA A 72 -2.60 -0.20 1.79
CA ALA A 72 -1.32 -0.85 2.08
C ALA A 72 -1.27 -2.28 1.52
N ASP A 73 -2.34 -3.06 1.68
CA ASP A 73 -2.43 -4.41 1.11
C ASP A 73 -2.44 -4.39 -0.42
N GLY A 74 -3.12 -3.42 -1.02
CA GLY A 74 -3.12 -3.19 -2.46
C GLY A 74 -1.74 -2.84 -3.00
N GLU A 75 -1.02 -1.95 -2.31
CA GLU A 75 0.36 -1.58 -2.65
C GLU A 75 1.32 -2.78 -2.55
N PHE A 76 1.18 -3.60 -1.51
CA PHE A 76 1.98 -4.82 -1.35
C PHE A 76 1.74 -5.80 -2.50
N GLN A 77 0.48 -6.13 -2.79
CA GLN A 77 0.12 -7.04 -3.89
C GLN A 77 0.55 -6.51 -5.26
N ALA A 78 0.44 -5.19 -5.47
CA ALA A 78 0.90 -4.54 -6.69
C ALA A 78 2.44 -4.61 -6.83
N SER A 79 3.18 -4.64 -5.72
CA SER A 79 4.64 -4.70 -5.71
C SER A 79 5.20 -6.11 -5.87
N GLU A 80 4.47 -7.15 -5.46
CA GLU A 80 4.92 -8.55 -5.58
C GLU A 80 5.14 -8.97 -7.03
N ARG A 81 4.18 -8.70 -7.93
CA ARG A 81 4.26 -9.16 -9.33
C ARG A 81 5.46 -8.59 -10.09
N PRO A 82 5.77 -7.28 -10.02
CA PRO A 82 7.01 -6.73 -10.54
C PRO A 82 8.27 -7.33 -9.90
N ALA A 83 8.26 -7.58 -8.59
CA ALA A 83 9.41 -8.16 -7.89
C ALA A 83 9.70 -9.60 -8.36
N GLU A 84 8.67 -10.43 -8.48
CA GLU A 84 8.76 -11.78 -9.06
C GLU A 84 9.30 -11.72 -10.50
N ALA A 85 8.77 -10.82 -11.32
CA ALA A 85 9.23 -10.64 -12.69
C ALA A 85 10.71 -10.21 -12.74
N ALA A 86 11.13 -9.28 -11.88
CA ALA A 86 12.53 -8.86 -11.79
C ALA A 86 13.46 -10.01 -11.38
N GLN A 87 13.04 -10.85 -10.42
CA GLN A 87 13.80 -12.05 -10.03
C GLN A 87 13.93 -13.06 -11.18
N ALA A 88 12.83 -13.35 -11.88
CA ALA A 88 12.84 -14.24 -13.04
C ALA A 88 13.75 -13.70 -14.17
N MET A 89 13.74 -12.39 -14.39
CA MET A 89 14.62 -11.73 -15.35
C MET A 89 16.10 -11.77 -14.93
N ALA A 90 16.40 -11.62 -13.64
CA ALA A 90 17.76 -11.71 -13.13
C ALA A 90 18.33 -13.13 -13.25
N ALA A 91 17.49 -14.16 -13.10
CA ALA A 91 17.88 -15.56 -13.25
C ALA A 91 18.22 -15.95 -14.70
N THR A 92 17.75 -15.18 -15.70
CA THR A 92 17.97 -15.47 -17.13
C THR A 92 18.94 -14.44 -17.74
N PRO A 93 20.21 -14.80 -17.98
CA PRO A 93 21.18 -13.90 -18.62
C PRO A 93 20.67 -13.46 -20.01
N GLY A 94 20.48 -12.16 -20.22
CA GLY A 94 19.98 -11.57 -21.47
C GLY A 94 18.54 -11.03 -21.42
N ALA A 95 17.71 -11.45 -20.45
CA ALA A 95 16.34 -10.94 -20.33
C ALA A 95 16.28 -9.43 -20.01
N LEU A 96 17.17 -8.96 -19.12
CA LEU A 96 17.35 -7.53 -18.83
C LEU A 96 17.79 -6.73 -20.05
N GLN A 97 18.68 -7.27 -20.87
CA GLN A 97 19.17 -6.61 -22.08
C GLN A 97 18.07 -6.53 -23.15
N LEU A 98 17.26 -7.58 -23.33
CA LEU A 98 16.09 -7.55 -24.22
C LEU A 98 15.05 -6.53 -23.75
N ARG A 99 14.77 -6.47 -22.44
CA ARG A 99 13.88 -5.45 -21.85
C ARG A 99 14.42 -4.04 -22.11
N LEU A 100 15.72 -3.81 -21.94
CA LEU A 100 16.34 -2.53 -22.26
C LEU A 100 16.14 -2.16 -23.74
N LEU A 101 16.39 -3.10 -24.66
CA LEU A 101 16.17 -2.87 -26.09
C LEU A 101 14.69 -2.60 -26.42
N GLN A 102 13.75 -3.30 -25.78
CA GLN A 102 12.31 -3.05 -25.93
C GLN A 102 11.94 -1.63 -25.47
N THR A 103 12.43 -1.20 -24.30
CA THR A 103 12.19 0.16 -23.81
C THR A 103 12.76 1.23 -24.75
N VAL A 104 13.90 0.96 -25.39
CA VAL A 104 14.49 1.87 -26.39
C VAL A 104 13.58 1.96 -27.62
N VAL A 105 12.98 0.87 -28.08
CA VAL A 105 12.05 0.87 -29.21
C VAL A 105 10.76 1.61 -28.86
N ASP A 106 10.20 1.36 -27.68
CA ASP A 106 8.97 2.03 -27.22
C ASP A 106 9.17 3.55 -27.08
N VAL A 107 10.28 3.98 -26.45
CA VAL A 107 10.60 5.40 -26.29
C VAL A 107 10.99 6.06 -27.61
N ALA A 108 11.65 5.35 -28.52
CA ALA A 108 11.97 5.85 -29.87
C ALA A 108 10.69 6.05 -30.72
N ALA A 109 9.64 5.27 -30.48
CA ALA A 109 8.35 5.47 -31.12
C ALA A 109 7.63 6.75 -30.64
N GLU A 110 7.89 7.21 -29.40
CA GLU A 110 7.25 8.39 -28.79
C GLU A 110 7.86 9.76 -29.19
N LYS A 111 8.82 9.81 -30.12
CA LYS A 111 9.38 11.07 -30.68
C LYS A 111 9.94 12.08 -29.64
N ASN A 112 10.63 11.64 -28.59
CA ASN A 112 11.37 12.54 -27.70
C ASN A 112 12.88 12.53 -27.99
N SER A 113 13.39 13.64 -28.53
CA SER A 113 14.73 13.78 -29.13
C SER A 113 15.90 13.92 -28.14
N THR A 114 15.70 13.69 -26.84
CA THR A 114 16.78 13.73 -25.83
C THR A 114 16.80 12.41 -25.06
N LEU A 115 17.80 11.59 -25.36
CA LEU A 115 18.00 10.26 -24.80
C LEU A 115 18.96 10.34 -23.61
N VAL A 116 18.45 10.19 -22.38
CA VAL A 116 19.28 10.04 -21.17
C VAL A 116 19.49 8.55 -20.92
N MET A 117 20.62 8.02 -21.41
CA MET A 117 21.02 6.63 -21.18
C MET A 117 21.75 6.52 -19.83
N PRO A 118 21.29 5.67 -18.88
CA PRO A 118 22.13 5.30 -17.76
C PRO A 118 23.28 4.43 -18.27
N PHE A 119 24.51 4.95 -18.21
CA PHE A 119 25.70 4.18 -18.56
C PHE A 119 25.95 3.10 -17.49
N PRO A 120 26.16 1.83 -17.87
CA PRO A 120 26.47 0.76 -16.93
C PRO A 120 27.73 1.06 -16.12
N VAL A 121 27.62 1.05 -14.80
CA VAL A 121 28.74 1.33 -13.88
C VAL A 121 29.85 0.30 -13.98
N GLU A 122 29.55 -0.90 -14.50
CA GLU A 122 30.49 -1.97 -14.77
C GLU A 122 31.54 -1.57 -15.82
N LEU A 123 31.16 -0.77 -16.82
CA LEU A 123 32.09 -0.23 -17.81
C LEU A 123 33.03 0.80 -17.16
N LEU A 124 32.50 1.65 -16.29
CA LEU A 124 33.30 2.63 -15.55
C LEU A 124 34.36 1.94 -14.67
N ARG A 125 33.98 0.86 -13.98
CA ARG A 125 34.92 0.05 -13.18
C ARG A 125 36.02 -0.61 -14.01
N TYR A 126 35.74 -0.98 -15.26
CA TYR A 126 36.76 -1.52 -16.17
C TYR A 126 37.78 -0.44 -16.57
N PHE A 127 37.31 0.76 -16.90
CA PHE A 127 38.19 1.89 -17.21
C PHE A 127 39.06 2.29 -16.00
N ASP A 128 38.50 2.36 -14.79
CA ASP A 128 39.27 2.65 -13.56
C ASP A 128 40.33 1.58 -13.28
N LYS A 129 40.04 0.31 -13.55
CA LYS A 129 41.01 -0.78 -13.34
C LYS A 129 42.18 -0.72 -14.34
N VAL A 130 41.91 -0.29 -15.57
CA VAL A 130 42.93 -0.09 -16.62
C VAL A 130 43.81 1.13 -16.33
N THR A 131 43.25 2.20 -15.76
CA THR A 131 44.04 3.40 -15.39
C THR A 131 44.88 3.19 -14.13
N ASN A 132 44.39 2.42 -13.15
CA ASN A 132 45.11 2.22 -11.88
C ASN A 132 46.22 1.15 -11.94
N THR A 133 46.26 0.32 -12.99
CA THR A 133 47.36 -0.66 -13.18
C THR A 133 48.64 0.02 -13.72
N GLY A 134 48.57 1.26 -14.20
CA GLY A 134 49.72 2.01 -14.74
C GLY A 134 50.54 2.78 -13.70
N SER A 135 50.05 2.95 -12.47
CA SER A 135 50.64 3.83 -11.44
C SER A 135 51.52 3.08 -10.41
N GLU A 136 51.47 1.75 -10.33
CA GLU A 136 52.17 0.99 -9.28
C GLU A 136 53.63 0.59 -9.60
N GLN A 137 54.15 0.82 -10.82
CA GLN A 137 55.52 0.38 -11.20
C GLN A 137 56.63 1.44 -11.05
N ARG A 138 56.39 2.60 -10.42
CA ARG A 138 57.41 3.69 -10.33
C ARG A 138 58.06 3.89 -8.96
N ALA A 139 57.79 3.03 -7.98
CA ALA A 139 58.27 3.23 -6.61
C ALA A 139 59.17 2.08 -6.11
N GLU A 140 60.28 1.82 -6.78
CA GLU A 140 61.43 1.18 -6.12
C GLU A 140 62.74 1.49 -6.86
N LEU A 141 63.50 2.45 -6.35
CA LEU A 141 64.93 2.61 -6.62
C LEU A 141 65.64 2.65 -5.25
N PRO A 142 66.61 1.78 -4.97
CA PRO A 142 67.29 1.73 -3.68
C PRO A 142 68.22 2.92 -3.49
N GLY A 143 68.26 3.43 -2.26
CA GLY A 143 68.97 4.64 -1.87
C GLY A 143 70.49 4.59 -2.09
N LEU A 144 71.01 5.70 -2.62
CA LEU A 144 72.42 6.07 -2.59
C LEU A 144 72.53 7.43 -1.90
N GLU A 145 72.68 7.42 -0.57
CA GLU A 145 73.16 8.58 0.18
C GLU A 145 74.69 8.61 0.11
N LEU A 146 75.22 9.49 -0.74
CA LEU A 146 76.59 9.98 -0.64
C LEU A 146 76.58 11.16 0.34
N THR A 147 77.02 10.92 1.58
CA THR A 147 77.29 12.01 2.54
C THR A 147 78.71 12.53 2.33
N GLY A 148 78.80 13.86 2.27
CA GLY A 148 79.95 14.64 1.82
C GLY A 148 81.24 14.49 2.64
N ALA A 149 82.34 14.58 1.92
CA ALA A 149 83.64 14.95 2.45
C ALA A 149 83.70 16.47 2.73
N GLY A 150 84.30 16.84 3.85
CA GLY A 150 84.98 18.13 4.01
C GLY A 150 84.48 19.05 5.11
N ARG A 151 84.93 18.83 6.35
CA ARG A 151 85.89 19.68 7.09
C ARG A 151 86.17 19.09 8.46
#